data_AF-T1IK76-F1
#
_entry.id   AF-T1IK76-F1
#
_cell.length_a   1.000
_cell.length_b   1.000
_cell.length_c   1.000
_cell.angle_alpha   90.00
_cell.angle_beta   90.00
_cell.angle_gamma   90.00
#
_symmetry.space_group_name_H-M   'P 1'
#
loop_
_entity.id
_entity.type
_entity.pdbx_description
1 polymer ?
#
loop_
_entity_poly.entity_id
_entity_poly.type
_entity_poly.pdbx_seq_one_letter_code
_entity_poly.pdbx_strand_id
1 'polypeptide(L)'
;MLALLMFFVLLFAVVGFYLFSPNKEDPYFRTLQSSFISLFVLLTTANFPDVMMPAYAHSRLAAAFFILYLSVVLYFLMNLMLAVVYETFTVIEKEKFRKLLLHKRKACQHAFKLLVSKQ
;
A
#
# COMPACT_ATOMS: atom_id res chain seq x y z
N MET A 1 6.84 6.36 -1.64
CA MET A 1 5.44 5.84 -1.65
C MET A 1 4.95 5.45 -0.26
N LEU A 2 5.60 4.54 0.46
CA LEU A 2 5.14 4.16 1.80
C LEU A 2 5.05 5.36 2.77
N ALA A 3 6.05 6.24 2.78
CA ALA A 3 6.02 7.46 3.60
C ALA A 3 4.85 8.39 3.25
N LEU A 4 4.49 8.50 1.97
CA LEU A 4 3.35 9.29 1.51
C LEU A 4 2.04 8.67 2.03
N LEU A 5 1.89 7.36 1.92
CA LEU A 5 0.74 6.63 2.45
C LEU A 5 0.61 6.84 3.97
N MET A 6 1.70 6.67 4.71
CA MET A 6 1.72 6.86 6.17
C MET A 6 1.37 8.30 6.56
N PHE A 7 1.83 9.29 5.78
CA PHE A 7 1.48 10.69 5.97
C PHE A 7 -0.04 10.92 5.80
N PHE A 8 -0.65 10.38 4.75
CA PHE A 8 -2.10 10.49 4.56
C PHE A 8 -2.88 9.77 5.66
N VAL A 9 -2.48 8.57 6.07
CA VAL A 9 -3.12 7.86 7.20
C VAL A 9 -3.04 8.69 8.47
N LEU A 10 -1.90 9.32 8.76
CA LEU A 10 -1.73 10.16 9.94
C LEU A 10 -2.57 11.45 9.87
N LEU A 11 -2.65 12.08 8.70
CA LEU A 11 -3.49 13.26 8.47
C LEU A 11 -4.96 12.94 8.72
N PHE A 12 -5.47 11.85 8.14
CA PHE A 12 -6.84 11.40 8.38
C PHE A 12 -7.05 10.96 9.83
N ALA A 13 -6.04 10.40 10.51
CA ALA A 13 -6.14 10.01 11.93
C ALA A 13 -6.30 11.23 12.83
N VAL A 14 -5.57 12.32 12.57
CA VAL A 14 -5.72 13.58 13.29
C VAL A 14 -7.13 14.17 13.05
N VAL A 15 -7.58 14.20 11.80
CA VAL A 15 -8.93 14.71 11.47
C VAL A 15 -10.02 13.86 12.11
N GLY A 16 -9.92 12.53 12.02
CA GLY A 16 -10.86 11.59 12.62
C GLY A 16 -10.90 11.70 14.15
N PHE A 17 -9.75 11.87 14.79
CA PHE A 17 -9.67 12.14 16.22
C PHE A 17 -10.44 13.42 16.59
N TYR A 18 -10.21 14.54 15.91
CA TYR A 18 -10.94 15.78 16.20
C TYR A 18 -12.46 15.67 15.94
N LEU A 19 -12.86 14.92 14.91
CA LEU A 19 -14.26 14.79 14.52
C LEU A 19 -15.06 13.85 15.44
N PHE A 20 -14.45 12.75 15.88
CA PHE A 20 -15.15 11.66 16.59
C PHE A 20 -14.76 11.53 18.07
N SER A 21 -13.70 12.20 18.55
CA SER A 21 -13.31 12.17 19.98
C SER A 21 -14.39 12.61 20.97
N PRO A 22 -15.34 13.52 20.66
CA PRO A 22 -16.41 13.86 21.59
C PRO A 22 -17.37 12.70 21.89
N ASN A 23 -17.43 11.70 21.01
CA ASN A 23 -18.30 10.55 21.20
C ASN A 23 -17.66 9.53 22.16
N LYS A 24 -18.24 9.40 23.36
CA LYS A 24 -17.77 8.43 24.37
C LYS A 24 -18.10 6.99 24.04
N GLU A 25 -19.06 6.74 23.16
CA GLU A 25 -19.44 5.40 22.72
C GLU A 25 -18.50 4.83 21.65
N ASP A 26 -17.59 5.65 21.10
CA ASP A 26 -16.63 5.25 20.08
C ASP A 26 -15.29 4.83 20.72
N PRO A 27 -14.96 3.53 20.77
CA PRO A 27 -13.68 3.07 21.28
C PRO A 27 -12.52 3.33 20.30
N TYR A 28 -12.80 3.55 19.02
CA TYR A 28 -11.79 3.61 17.95
C TYR A 28 -11.09 4.96 17.88
N PHE A 29 -11.82 6.07 18.08
CA PHE A 29 -11.29 7.43 17.95
C PHE A 29 -11.02 8.14 19.28
N ARG A 30 -10.88 7.39 20.39
CA ARG A 30 -10.71 7.95 21.74
C ARG A 30 -9.36 8.63 21.97
N THR A 31 -8.30 8.14 21.35
CA THR A 31 -6.95 8.72 21.43
C THR A 31 -6.36 8.84 20.02
N LEU A 32 -5.35 9.70 19.85
CA LEU A 32 -4.66 9.82 18.57
C LEU A 32 -4.04 8.49 18.14
N GLN A 33 -3.46 7.73 19.08
CA GLN A 33 -2.87 6.42 18.81
C GLN A 33 -3.93 5.40 18.38
N SER A 34 -5.06 5.33 19.11
CA SER A 34 -6.19 4.46 18.74
C SER A 34 -6.73 4.80 17.35
N SER A 35 -6.91 6.10 17.06
CA SER A 35 -7.39 6.58 15.76
C SER A 35 -6.46 6.17 14.63
N PHE A 36 -5.15 6.31 14.84
CA PHE A 36 -4.14 5.89 13.88
C PHE A 36 -4.18 4.38 13.62
N ILE A 37 -4.23 3.55 14.68
CA ILE A 37 -4.30 2.10 14.54
C ILE A 37 -5.60 1.69 13.83
N SER A 38 -6.74 2.26 14.22
CA SER A 38 -8.03 1.96 13.62
C SER A 38 -8.09 2.32 12.14
N LEU A 39 -7.54 3.46 11.73
CA LEU A 39 -7.45 3.81 10.31
C LEU A 39 -6.39 2.98 9.57
N PHE A 40 -5.28 2.62 10.23
CA PHE A 40 -4.28 1.74 9.64
C PHE A 40 -4.83 0.33 9.39
N VAL A 41 -5.69 -0.19 10.26
CA VAL A 41 -6.42 -1.45 10.03
C VAL A 41 -7.52 -1.26 8.97
N LEU A 42 -8.16 -0.07 8.91
CA LEU A 42 -9.13 0.24 7.86
C LEU A 42 -8.49 0.31 6.47
N LEU A 43 -7.20 0.65 6.37
CA LEU A 43 -6.45 0.57 5.12
C LEU A 43 -6.53 -0.83 4.47
N THR A 44 -6.58 -1.89 5.28
CA THR A 44 -6.72 -3.27 4.81
C THR A 44 -8.17 -3.73 4.77
N THR A 45 -9.13 -2.83 5.03
CA THR A 45 -10.57 -3.09 5.11
C THR A 45 -10.98 -4.16 6.14
N ALA A 46 -10.09 -4.53 7.05
CA ALA A 46 -10.31 -5.64 7.98
C ALA A 46 -11.33 -5.33 9.09
N ASN A 47 -11.57 -4.05 9.37
CA ASN A 47 -12.48 -3.57 10.42
C ASN A 47 -13.65 -2.75 9.87
N PHE A 48 -13.93 -2.82 8.55
CA PHE A 48 -15.13 -2.23 7.96
C PHE A 48 -16.27 -3.26 7.94
N PRO A 49 -17.51 -2.93 8.36
CA PRO A 49 -18.03 -1.60 8.70
C PRO A 49 -17.87 -1.21 10.19
N ASP A 50 -17.36 -2.10 11.04
CA ASP A 50 -17.38 -1.95 12.51
C ASP A 50 -16.77 -0.64 13.02
N VAL A 51 -15.65 -0.18 12.43
CA VAL A 51 -15.00 1.09 12.79
C VAL A 51 -15.86 2.33 12.48
N MET A 52 -16.79 2.22 11.54
CA MET A 52 -17.68 3.30 11.12
C MET A 52 -18.99 3.32 11.92
N MET A 53 -19.44 2.17 12.42
CA MET A 53 -20.78 2.01 13.00
C MET A 53 -21.07 2.96 14.18
N PRO A 54 -20.17 3.16 15.16
CA PRO A 54 -20.42 4.10 16.26
C PRO A 54 -20.63 5.52 15.77
N ALA A 55 -19.74 6.02 14.90
CA ALA A 55 -19.85 7.37 14.35
C ALA A 55 -21.10 7.55 13.46
N TYR A 56 -21.47 6.51 12.69
CA TYR A 56 -22.66 6.53 11.83
C TYR A 56 -23.97 6.53 12.62
N ALA A 57 -24.03 5.84 13.75
CA ALA A 57 -25.20 5.82 14.63
C ALA A 57 -25.53 7.22 15.19
N HIS A 58 -24.52 8.05 15.47
CA HIS A 58 -24.73 9.42 15.90
C HIS A 58 -25.07 10.38 14.76
N SER A 59 -24.39 10.26 13.62
CA SER A 59 -24.63 11.12 12.46
C SER A 59 -24.36 10.39 11.16
N ARG A 60 -25.35 10.38 10.27
CA ARG A 60 -25.20 9.79 8.92
C ARG A 60 -24.13 10.50 8.09
N LEU A 61 -23.84 11.76 8.40
CA LEU A 61 -22.78 12.53 7.73
C LEU A 61 -21.38 11.98 8.04
N ALA A 62 -21.20 11.23 9.14
CA ALA A 62 -19.94 10.56 9.47
C ALA A 62 -19.51 9.57 8.38
N ALA A 63 -20.45 8.94 7.66
CA ALA A 63 -20.13 8.04 6.57
C ALA A 63 -19.31 8.72 5.46
N ALA A 64 -19.51 10.02 5.22
CA ALA A 64 -18.78 10.75 4.19
C ALA A 64 -17.27 10.77 4.46
N PHE A 65 -16.86 10.82 5.73
CA PHE A 65 -15.43 10.77 6.12
C PHE A 65 -14.81 9.42 5.72
N PHE A 66 -15.47 8.30 6.03
CA PHE A 66 -14.97 6.96 5.72
C PHE A 66 -14.97 6.69 4.21
N ILE A 67 -16.01 7.15 3.48
CA ILE A 67 -16.07 7.04 2.02
C ILE A 67 -14.93 7.82 1.37
N LEU A 68 -14.65 9.05 1.83
CA LEU A 68 -13.53 9.85 1.33
C LEU A 68 -12.19 9.19 1.63
N TYR A 69 -12.02 8.67 2.86
CA TYR A 69 -10.81 7.95 3.27
C TYR A 69 -10.55 6.73 2.38
N LEU A 70 -11.57 5.88 2.15
CA LEU A 70 -11.43 4.70 1.28
C LEU A 70 -11.16 5.10 -0.18
N SER A 71 -11.81 6.15 -0.67
CA SER A 71 -11.57 6.62 -2.05
C SER A 71 -10.13 7.07 -2.27
N VAL A 72 -9.59 7.88 -1.35
CA VAL A 72 -8.25 8.45 -1.48
C VAL A 72 -7.16 7.46 -1.09
N VAL A 73 -7.29 6.81 0.06
CA VAL A 73 -6.20 6.00 0.63
C VAL A 73 -6.21 4.58 0.08
N LEU A 74 -7.38 3.93 0.02
CA LEU A 74 -7.47 2.57 -0.52
C LEU A 74 -7.44 2.58 -2.05
N TYR A 75 -8.41 3.21 -2.72
CA TYR A 75 -8.50 3.06 -4.18
C TYR A 75 -7.47 3.87 -4.96
N PHE A 76 -7.04 5.03 -4.47
CA PHE A 76 -6.03 5.81 -5.19
C PHE A 76 -4.62 5.47 -4.73
N LEU A 77 -4.29 5.64 -3.44
CA LEU A 77 -2.91 5.46 -2.96
C LEU A 77 -2.44 4.00 -2.97
N MET A 78 -3.25 3.00 -2.57
CA MET A 78 -2.81 1.60 -2.60
C MET A 78 -2.60 1.09 -4.03
N ASN A 79 -3.48 1.46 -4.97
CA ASN A 79 -3.31 1.08 -6.38
C ASN A 79 -2.08 1.75 -7.00
N LEU A 80 -1.79 3.01 -6.66
CA LEU A 80 -0.57 3.68 -7.08
C LEU A 80 0.68 3.02 -6.48
N MET A 81 0.63 2.63 -5.20
CA MET A 81 1.72 1.89 -4.57
C MET A 81 1.98 0.56 -5.28
N LEU A 82 0.92 -0.19 -5.61
CA LEU A 82 1.05 -1.43 -6.37
C LEU A 82 1.67 -1.20 -7.74
N ALA A 83 1.27 -0.14 -8.45
CA ALA A 83 1.82 0.21 -9.76
C ALA A 83 3.35 0.48 -9.70
N VAL A 84 3.81 1.25 -8.71
CA VAL A 84 5.25 1.55 -8.53
C VAL A 84 6.04 0.28 -8.17
N VAL A 85 5.49 -0.57 -7.31
CA VAL A 85 6.12 -1.86 -6.96
C VAL A 85 6.20 -2.77 -8.19
N TYR A 86 5.14 -2.80 -9.00
CA TYR A 86 5.11 -3.60 -10.22
C TYR A 86 6.12 -3.11 -11.26
N GLU A 87 6.23 -1.79 -11.47
CA GLU A 87 7.20 -1.19 -12.39
C GLU A 87 8.64 -1.54 -11.98
N THR A 88 8.97 -1.34 -10.70
CA THR A 88 10.32 -1.67 -10.18
C THR A 88 10.63 -3.16 -10.28
N PHE A 89 9.67 -4.03 -9.96
CA PHE A 89 9.81 -5.47 -10.15
C PHE A 89 10.08 -5.83 -11.62
N THR A 90 9.31 -5.27 -12.54
CA THR A 90 9.44 -5.54 -13.98
C THR A 90 10.81 -5.10 -14.52
N VAL A 91 11.33 -3.95 -14.07
CA VAL A 91 12.67 -3.47 -14.44
C VAL A 91 13.75 -4.44 -13.97
N ILE A 92 13.69 -4.87 -12.70
CA ILE A 92 14.64 -5.82 -12.10
C ILE A 92 14.58 -7.17 -12.82
N GLU A 93 13.38 -7.67 -13.11
CA GLU A 93 13.16 -8.93 -13.82
C GLU A 93 13.78 -8.88 -15.22
N LYS A 94 13.52 -7.81 -15.97
CA LYS A 94 14.08 -7.62 -17.32
C LYS A 94 15.60 -7.56 -17.31
N GLU A 95 16.19 -6.88 -16.32
CA GLU A 95 17.65 -6.83 -16.17
C GLU A 95 18.24 -8.20 -15.83
N LYS A 96 17.60 -8.94 -14.91
CA LYS A 96 18.00 -10.29 -14.53
C LYS A 96 17.93 -11.25 -15.72
N PHE A 97 16.85 -11.20 -16.49
CA PHE A 97 16.68 -12.02 -17.69
C PHE A 97 17.75 -11.70 -18.75
N ARG A 98 18.04 -10.41 -18.98
CA ARG A 98 19.11 -9.98 -19.89
C ARG A 98 20.48 -10.49 -19.45
N LYS A 99 20.80 -10.39 -18.15
CA LYS A 99 22.06 -10.92 -17.58
C LYS A 99 22.17 -12.43 -17.78
N LEU A 100 21.10 -13.17 -17.54
CA LEU A 100 21.06 -14.62 -17.75
C LEU A 100 21.26 -15.01 -19.22
N LEU A 101 20.57 -14.34 -20.15
CA LEU A 101 20.74 -14.58 -21.59
C LEU A 101 22.16 -14.27 -22.06
N LEU A 102 22.74 -13.15 -21.63
CA LEU A 102 24.12 -12.81 -21.97
C LEU A 102 25.11 -13.82 -21.40
N HIS A 103 24.89 -14.31 -20.19
CA HIS A 103 25.73 -15.35 -19.59
C HIS A 103 25.65 -16.67 -20.37
N LYS A 104 24.43 -17.12 -20.74
CA LYS A 104 24.23 -18.30 -21.58
C LYS A 104 24.90 -18.14 -22.95
N ARG A 105 24.74 -16.98 -23.60
CA ARG A 105 25.36 -16.70 -24.91
C ARG A 105 26.88 -16.72 -24.84
N LYS A 106 27.48 -16.10 -23.81
CA LYS A 106 28.93 -16.15 -23.58
C LYS A 106 29.42 -17.57 -23.38
N ALA A 107 28.74 -18.37 -22.55
CA ALA A 107 29.10 -19.78 -22.33
C ALA A 107 29.07 -20.59 -23.63
N CYS A 108 28.03 -20.44 -24.46
CA CYS A 108 27.95 -21.10 -25.77
C CYS A 108 29.09 -20.64 -26.72
N GLN A 109 29.41 -19.35 -26.75
CA GLN A 109 30.52 -18.84 -27.56
C GLN A 109 31.88 -19.39 -27.11
N HIS A 110 32.11 -19.48 -25.80
CA HIS A 110 33.31 -20.10 -25.25
C HIS A 110 33.41 -21.58 -25.61
N ALA A 111 32.31 -22.34 -25.45
CA ALA A 111 32.25 -23.75 -25.84
C ALA A 111 32.53 -23.95 -27.34
N PHE A 112 31.93 -23.13 -28.21
CA PHE A 112 32.17 -23.21 -29.66
C PHE A 112 33.63 -22.94 -30.04
N LYS A 113 34.26 -21.91 -29.45
CA LYS A 113 35.69 -21.61 -29.70
C LYS A 113 36.60 -22.79 -29.33
N LEU A 114 36.33 -23.45 -28.20
CA LEU A 114 37.11 -24.62 -27.75
C LEU A 114 36.96 -25.83 -28.70
N LEU A 115 35.80 -26.02 -29.31
CA LEU A 115 35.57 -27.10 -30.27
C LEU A 115 36.30 -26.86 -31.59
N VAL A 116 36.36 -25.60 -32.06
CA VAL A 116 37.01 -25.24 -33.33
C VAL A 116 38.55 -25.22 -33.20
N SER A 117 39.10 -24.89 -32.04
CA SER A 117 40.56 -24.80 -31.83
C SER A 117 41.25 -26.15 -31.57
N LYS A 118 40.54 -27.28 -31.65
CA LYS A 118 41.06 -28.62 -31.33
C LYS A 118 41.48 -29.45 -32.56
N GLN A 119 41.87 -28.77 -33.64
CA GLN A 119 42.58 -29.38 -34.78
C GLN A 119 44.08 -29.09 -34.68
#